data_AF-B9L4J6-F1
#
_entry.id   AF-B9L4J6-F1
#
_cell.length_a   1.000
_cell.length_b   1.000
_cell.length_c   1.000
_cell.angle_alpha   90.00
_cell.angle_beta   90.00
_cell.angle_gamma   90.00
#
_symmetry.space_group_name_H-M   'P 1'
#
loop_
_entity.id
_entity.type
_entity.pdbx_description
1 polymer ?
#
loop_
_entity_poly.entity_id
_entity_poly.type
_entity_poly.pdbx_seq_one_letter_code
_entity_poly.pdbx_strand_id
1 'polypeptide(L)'
;MSQDASRSMPLLPPPRELELGAPQDSFWLDADVSIVLSARATDETVATARLLQTAIQVATGLLLPIRRTLRPLEESRSIVLLRADRDGPVPPTDLASAGPEG
;
A
#
# COMPACT_ATOMS: atom_id res chain seq x y z
N MET A 1 -12.94 17.00 26.39
CA MET A 1 -13.18 15.58 26.06
C MET A 1 -12.15 15.19 25.02
N SER A 2 -11.00 14.71 25.47
CA SER A 2 -9.85 14.38 24.63
C SER A 2 -10.03 12.95 24.13
N GLN A 3 -10.21 12.76 22.82
CA GLN A 3 -10.18 11.43 22.23
C GLN A 3 -8.72 11.00 22.08
N ASP A 4 -8.27 10.18 23.02
CA ASP A 4 -7.03 9.40 22.96
C ASP A 4 -7.22 8.30 21.90
N ALA A 5 -7.14 8.70 20.62
CA ALA A 5 -7.33 7.82 19.47
C ALA A 5 -6.01 7.21 18.99
N SER A 6 -4.97 7.17 19.83
CA SER A 6 -3.79 6.33 19.66
C SER A 6 -4.16 4.87 19.92
N ARG A 7 -5.13 4.35 19.17
CA ARG A 7 -5.35 2.91 18.99
C ARG A 7 -4.09 2.37 18.33
N SER A 8 -3.16 1.85 19.13
CA SER A 8 -2.00 1.12 18.64
C SER A 8 -2.49 0.03 17.69
N MET A 9 -2.21 0.15 16.38
CA MET A 9 -2.40 -0.98 15.47
C MET A 9 -1.46 -2.09 15.94
N PRO A 10 -1.96 -3.22 16.47
CA PRO A 10 -1.09 -4.26 16.98
C PRO A 10 -0.46 -4.99 15.80
N LEU A 11 0.73 -4.57 15.39
CA LEU A 11 1.53 -5.26 14.38
C LEU A 11 2.19 -6.48 15.02
N LEU A 12 1.82 -7.67 14.53
CA LEU A 12 2.28 -8.95 15.07
C LEU A 12 2.81 -9.85 13.92
N PRO A 13 4.07 -10.29 13.96
CA PRO A 13 5.12 -9.84 14.90
C PRO A 13 5.45 -8.34 14.72
N PRO A 14 6.03 -7.70 15.75
CA PRO A 14 6.45 -6.31 15.62
C PRO A 14 7.54 -6.19 14.54
N PRO A 15 7.50 -5.16 13.69
CA PRO A 15 8.57 -4.91 12.73
C PRO A 15 9.85 -4.49 13.45
N ARG A 16 10.99 -4.67 12.77
CA ARG A 16 12.30 -4.22 13.29
C ARG A 16 12.34 -2.70 13.48
N GLU A 17 11.73 -1.97 12.56
CA GLU A 17 11.67 -0.51 12.52
C GLU A 17 10.24 -0.10 12.16
N LEU A 18 9.71 0.92 12.84
CA LEU A 18 8.40 1.50 12.60
C LEU A 18 8.46 3.00 12.88
N GLU A 19 8.15 3.80 11.87
CA GLU A 19 8.00 5.25 11.98
C GLU A 19 6.57 5.62 11.60
N LEU A 20 5.93 6.45 12.42
CA LEU A 20 4.58 6.96 12.12
C LEU A 20 4.71 8.33 11.47
N GLY A 21 4.11 8.48 10.29
CA GLY A 21 3.99 9.77 9.62
C GLY A 21 2.98 10.69 10.29
N ALA A 22 2.86 11.92 9.77
CA ALA A 22 1.88 12.86 10.28
C ALA A 22 0.45 12.43 9.89
N PRO A 23 -0.58 12.71 10.72
CA PRO A 23 -1.95 12.23 10.45
C PRO A 23 -2.52 12.68 9.10
N GLN A 24 -2.11 13.86 8.61
CA GLN A 24 -2.54 14.37 7.30
C GLN A 24 -2.02 13.55 6.11
N ASP A 25 -0.96 12.75 6.29
CA ASP A 25 -0.35 11.91 5.26
C ASP A 25 -0.99 10.52 5.20
N SER A 26 -2.13 10.34 5.88
CA SER A 26 -2.86 9.07 5.90
C SER A 26 -3.38 8.70 4.51
N PHE A 27 -3.21 7.43 4.15
CA PHE A 27 -3.80 6.87 2.94
C PHE A 27 -5.30 6.59 3.15
N TRP A 28 -6.14 7.11 2.26
CA TRP A 28 -7.58 6.86 2.26
C TRP A 28 -7.94 5.71 1.31
N LEU A 29 -8.58 4.69 1.86
CA LEU A 29 -9.09 3.55 1.10
C LEU A 29 -10.56 3.77 0.73
N ASP A 30 -10.85 3.90 -0.56
CA ASP A 30 -12.21 4.04 -1.09
C ASP A 30 -12.38 3.31 -2.42
N ALA A 31 -13.54 3.50 -3.06
CA ALA A 31 -13.92 2.80 -4.29
C ALA A 31 -13.05 3.15 -5.51
N ASP A 32 -12.31 4.26 -5.48
CA ASP A 32 -11.44 4.68 -6.58
C ASP A 32 -10.04 4.06 -6.48
N VAL A 33 -9.72 3.39 -5.37
CA VAL A 33 -8.43 2.73 -5.17
C VAL A 33 -8.34 1.47 -6.03
N SER A 34 -7.16 1.22 -6.60
CA SER A 34 -6.86 -0.01 -7.33
C SER A 34 -5.67 -0.77 -6.75
N ILE A 35 -5.66 -2.09 -6.93
CA ILE A 35 -4.49 -2.92 -6.63
C ILE A 35 -3.67 -3.01 -7.91
N VAL A 36 -2.45 -2.50 -7.89
CA VAL A 36 -1.58 -2.36 -9.06
C VAL A 36 -0.43 -3.35 -8.98
N LEU A 37 -0.25 -4.06 -10.08
CA LEU A 37 0.83 -5.01 -10.31
C LEU A 37 1.75 -4.53 -11.40
N SER A 38 3.02 -4.91 -11.31
CA SER A 38 3.95 -4.84 -12.45
C SER A 38 3.41 -5.64 -13.64
N ALA A 39 3.65 -5.16 -14.86
CA ALA A 39 3.36 -5.89 -16.09
C ALA A 39 4.09 -7.25 -16.14
N ARG A 40 5.19 -7.40 -15.40
CA ARG A 40 5.99 -8.64 -15.28
C ARG A 40 5.50 -9.55 -14.15
N ALA A 41 4.40 -9.21 -13.47
CA ALA A 41 3.86 -9.99 -12.37
C ALA A 41 3.53 -11.43 -12.79
N THR A 42 4.02 -12.38 -12.00
CA THR A 42 3.75 -13.81 -12.15
C THR A 42 2.39 -14.18 -11.54
N ASP A 43 1.93 -15.40 -11.80
CA ASP A 43 0.67 -15.92 -11.26
C ASP A 43 0.67 -15.95 -9.72
N GLU A 44 1.83 -16.16 -9.10
CA GLU A 44 2.01 -16.03 -7.65
C GLU A 44 1.59 -14.63 -7.17
N THR A 45 2.10 -13.57 -7.79
CA THR A 45 1.74 -12.19 -7.42
C THR A 45 0.27 -11.89 -7.70
N VAL A 46 -0.31 -12.45 -8.77
CA VAL A 46 -1.75 -12.34 -9.04
C VAL A 46 -2.57 -13.03 -7.96
N ALA A 47 -2.17 -14.23 -7.52
CA ALA A 47 -2.84 -14.94 -6.46
C ALA A 47 -2.80 -14.14 -5.15
N THR A 48 -1.65 -13.58 -4.79
CA THR A 48 -1.52 -12.68 -3.64
C THR A 48 -2.43 -11.45 -3.77
N ALA A 49 -2.50 -10.82 -4.95
CA ALA A 49 -3.37 -9.68 -5.19
C ALA A 49 -4.86 -10.02 -5.01
N ARG A 50 -5.28 -11.21 -5.45
CA ARG A 50 -6.64 -11.70 -5.26
C ARG A 50 -6.95 -11.97 -3.79
N LEU A 51 -6.01 -12.56 -3.04
CA LEU A 51 -6.16 -12.74 -1.60
C LEU A 51 -6.33 -11.40 -0.87
N LEU A 52 -5.52 -10.40 -1.24
CA LEU A 52 -5.66 -9.04 -0.71
C LEU A 52 -7.01 -8.41 -1.08
N GLN A 53 -7.42 -8.51 -2.34
CA GLN A 53 -8.72 -8.02 -2.82
C GLN A 53 -9.88 -8.63 -2.01
N THR A 54 -9.85 -9.96 -1.79
CA THR A 54 -10.84 -10.65 -0.97
C THR A 54 -10.82 -10.16 0.48
N ALA A 55 -9.65 -10.00 1.09
CA ALA A 55 -9.54 -9.50 2.46
C ALA A 55 -10.12 -8.08 2.61
N ILE A 56 -9.81 -7.19 1.66
CA ILE A 56 -10.37 -5.84 1.62
C ILE A 56 -11.89 -5.88 1.44
N GLN A 57 -12.39 -6.69 0.51
CA GLN A 57 -13.82 -6.82 0.27
C GLN A 57 -14.56 -7.35 1.49
N VAL A 58 -14.02 -8.36 2.18
CA VAL A 58 -14.62 -8.90 3.40
C VAL A 58 -14.65 -7.86 4.53
N ALA A 59 -13.59 -7.06 4.67
CA ALA A 59 -13.50 -6.06 5.73
C ALA A 59 -14.30 -4.76 5.46
N THR A 60 -14.45 -4.37 4.19
CA THR A 60 -14.94 -3.04 3.80
C THR A 60 -16.14 -3.05 2.86
N GLY A 61 -16.45 -4.19 2.24
CA GLY A 61 -17.42 -4.31 1.14
C GLY A 61 -16.91 -3.82 -0.21
N LEU A 62 -15.72 -3.21 -0.29
CA LEU A 62 -15.15 -2.66 -1.53
C LEU A 62 -14.51 -3.76 -2.38
N LEU A 63 -14.89 -3.83 -3.66
CA LEU A 63 -14.23 -4.69 -4.64
C LEU A 63 -13.26 -3.85 -5.50
N LEU A 64 -12.01 -3.75 -5.05
CA LEU A 64 -11.00 -2.94 -5.74
C LEU A 64 -10.52 -3.62 -7.03
N PRO A 65 -10.42 -2.93 -8.18
CA PRO A 65 -9.92 -3.53 -9.41
C PRO A 65 -8.42 -3.88 -9.30
N ILE A 66 -8.04 -5.02 -9.89
CA ILE A 66 -6.64 -5.41 -10.03
C ILE A 66 -6.16 -5.03 -11.44
N ARG A 67 -5.06 -4.27 -11.54
CA ARG A 67 -4.50 -3.78 -12.81
C ARG A 67 -3.03 -4.17 -12.95
N ARG A 68 -2.58 -4.37 -14.19
CA ARG A 68 -1.16 -4.54 -14.54
C ARG A 68 -0.69 -3.32 -15.32
N THR A 69 0.50 -2.82 -15.02
CA THR A 69 1.08 -1.65 -15.70
C THR A 69 2.60 -1.76 -15.78
N LEU A 70 3.20 -1.10 -16.77
CA LEU A 70 4.65 -1.01 -16.93
C LEU A 70 5.28 -0.07 -15.89
N ARG A 71 4.50 0.84 -15.29
CA ARG A 71 4.96 1.87 -14.36
C ARG A 71 4.13 1.90 -13.08
N PRO A 72 4.23 0.85 -12.25
CA PRO A 72 3.32 0.66 -11.12
C PRO A 72 3.44 1.73 -10.03
N LEU A 73 4.59 2.42 -9.93
CA LEU A 73 4.81 3.48 -8.95
C LEU A 73 4.30 4.86 -9.40
N GLU A 74 3.89 5.03 -10.66
CA GLU A 74 3.30 6.29 -11.16
C GLU A 74 1.77 6.33 -10.98
N GLU A 75 1.16 5.23 -10.52
CA GLU A 75 -0.28 5.12 -10.34
C GLU A 75 -0.74 5.81 -9.05
N SER A 76 -1.50 6.90 -9.18
CA SER A 76 -2.12 7.57 -8.04
C SER A 76 -3.22 6.71 -7.40
N ARG A 77 -3.43 6.85 -6.08
CA ARG A 77 -4.49 6.16 -5.32
C ARG A 77 -4.46 4.64 -5.54
N SER A 78 -3.29 4.05 -5.36
CA SER A 78 -3.08 2.63 -5.62
C SER A 78 -2.42 1.91 -4.43
N ILE A 79 -2.76 0.63 -4.29
CA ILE A 79 -1.99 -0.31 -3.48
C ILE A 79 -1.11 -1.10 -4.44
N VAL A 80 0.20 -0.89 -4.38
CA VAL A 80 1.15 -1.49 -5.31
C VAL A 80 1.77 -2.75 -4.71
N LEU A 81 1.69 -3.89 -5.41
CA LEU A 81 2.37 -5.13 -5.03
C LEU A 81 3.53 -5.42 -5.98
N LEU A 82 4.76 -5.33 -5.45
CA LEU A 82 6.00 -5.52 -6.19
C LEU A 82 6.88 -6.61 -5.57
N ARG A 83 7.65 -7.29 -6.42
CA ARG A 83 8.76 -8.14 -6.02
C ARG A 83 10.08 -7.46 -6.42
N ALA A 84 10.91 -7.12 -5.44
CA ALA A 84 12.13 -6.33 -5.65
C ALA A 84 13.13 -6.97 -6.63
N ASP A 85 13.20 -8.30 -6.67
CA ASP A 85 14.08 -9.07 -7.57
C ASP A 85 13.60 -9.09 -9.02
N ARG A 86 12.32 -8.80 -9.27
CA ARG A 86 11.66 -8.93 -10.58
C ARG A 86 11.22 -7.60 -11.18
N ASP A 87 10.62 -6.76 -10.36
CA ASP A 87 9.89 -5.56 -10.79
C ASP A 87 10.76 -4.29 -10.72
N GLY A 88 12.00 -4.45 -10.29
CA GLY A 88 12.96 -3.36 -10.09
C GLY A 88 13.06 -2.96 -8.62
N PRO A 89 14.08 -2.15 -8.28
CA PRO A 89 14.18 -1.60 -6.95
C PRO A 89 12.94 -0.75 -6.68
N VAL A 90 12.24 -1.04 -5.58
CA VAL A 90 11.42 0.00 -4.95
C VAL A 90 12.44 1.06 -4.55
N PRO A 91 12.34 2.31 -5.05
CA PRO A 91 13.24 3.36 -4.58
C PRO A 91 13.22 3.30 -3.06
N PRO A 92 14.36 3.46 -2.37
CA PRO A 92 14.28 3.75 -0.95
C PRO A 92 13.38 4.96 -0.86
N THR A 93 12.16 4.77 -0.34
CA THR A 93 11.35 5.90 0.02
C THR A 93 12.14 6.51 1.16
N ASP A 94 12.91 7.54 0.84
CA ASP A 94 13.30 8.47 1.86
C ASP A 94 12.00 9.17 2.27
N LEU A 95 11.23 8.50 3.12
CA LEU A 95 9.97 8.98 3.68
C LEU A 95 10.20 10.29 4.44
N ALA A 96 11.46 10.61 4.78
CA ALA A 96 11.89 11.87 5.35
C ALA A 96 11.98 13.04 4.36
N SER A 97 11.98 12.79 3.03
CA SER A 97 12.21 13.84 2.02
C SER A 97 10.93 14.42 1.41
N ALA A 98 9.73 14.04 1.88
CA ALA A 98 8.45 14.59 1.43
C ALA A 98 7.90 15.73 2.34
N GLY A 99 8.79 16.50 2.97
CA GLY A 99 8.48 17.78 3.61
C GLY A 99 8.98 18.96 2.75
N PRO A 100 8.29 20.12 2.73
CA PRO A 100 8.63 21.19 1.80
C PRO A 100 9.77 22.04 2.37
N GLU A 101 11.02 21.77 1.99
CA GLU A 101 12.12 22.67 2.30
C GLU A 101 13.11 22.73 1.11
N GLY A 102 13.02 23.80 0.31
CA GLY A 102 14.01 24.19 -0.71
C GLY A 102 13.42 24.86 -1.93
#